data_AF-A0A354TDX9-F1
#
_entry.id   AF-A0A354TDX9-F1
#
_cell.length_a   1.000
_cell.length_b   1.000
_cell.length_c   1.000
_cell.angle_alpha   90.00
_cell.angle_beta   90.00
_cell.angle_gamma   90.00
#
_symmetry.space_group_name_H-M   'P 1'
#
loop_
_entity.id
_entity.type
_entity.pdbx_description
1 polymer ?
#
loop_
_entity_poly.entity_id
_entity_poly.type
_entity_poly.pdbx_seq_one_letter_code
_entity_poly.pdbx_strand_id
1 'polypeptide(L)'
;MRSSILFLAFLSATAFGADPAPLFDGKTLDGWDFDPAMWRVEDGVITGGSTTEKIKKNDFISTKKSYQNFELKLKIKVSGDPKTGMLNSGIQIRSIRDGSAMSGYQVDCGAGWFGKIYDEHRRNKVIWAPTPEQQAALDKAIDVFGWNEYVIRAEGPRIQTWINGVHCIDYTETDPNIALDGHIAPQVHSGGVCLVQVKDVTIEELPATPGAPTWESIGGLEGMKAKLPPKPQANAAAPKRDISYNNVQGTALTAQEQLKKFHLPEGYEIELVVQESEGLGKFVSVYFDQRGRMWTQTALEYPVDSNENPAAAEAVYAGKGKDKVLVYPRESLNGKIPEGGLTNATVFADGLAIPLGILPWGNGDTCYVQHGHDLKLYKDTNGDGKADTFDVILTGFGVQDSHLFPHQFTRAPGGWIWMAQGLFNNSKVHKPGSDVVVDWPKCSMARMRPDGSEFEVISTGPNNIWGLVITGEGETFIQEANDYGYPVMPFHEYAYYPGGMEALKKSYQPDFPPQAEFRMGGTGLSGLALIESSPVASQLAFKIDPVAAQPDYIMAVANPIISKIQTLAMHRDGAYWKLAQLPDLITCDDPFFRPVALTNGP
;
A
#
# COMPACT_ATOMS: atom_id res chain seq x y z
N MET A 1 29.38 -73.78 -9.94
CA MET A 1 29.38 -73.06 -8.66
C MET A 1 28.65 -71.74 -8.90
N ARG A 2 27.33 -71.70 -8.76
CA ARG A 2 26.58 -71.02 -7.68
C ARG A 2 27.14 -69.63 -7.32
N SER A 3 26.64 -68.59 -7.99
CA SER A 3 26.74 -67.20 -7.53
C SER A 3 25.42 -66.79 -6.92
N SER A 4 25.46 -66.47 -5.63
CA SER A 4 24.34 -66.14 -4.76
C SER A 4 23.73 -64.78 -5.11
N ILE A 5 22.41 -64.74 -5.23
CA ILE A 5 21.60 -63.52 -5.28
C ILE A 5 21.43 -63.03 -3.83
N LEU A 6 21.92 -61.84 -3.52
CA LEU A 6 21.74 -61.20 -2.22
C LEU A 6 20.38 -60.47 -2.22
N PHE A 7 19.40 -61.01 -1.51
CA PHE A 7 18.13 -60.33 -1.22
C PHE A 7 18.37 -59.30 -0.10
N LEU A 8 18.24 -58.02 -0.40
CA LEU A 8 18.21 -56.96 0.61
C LEU A 8 16.79 -56.87 1.17
N ALA A 9 16.60 -57.35 2.41
CA ALA A 9 15.34 -57.20 3.13
C ALA A 9 15.22 -55.76 3.67
N PHE A 10 14.24 -55.01 3.18
CA PHE A 10 13.82 -53.77 3.83
C PHE A 10 13.09 -54.12 5.14
N LEU A 11 13.76 -53.92 6.28
CA LEU A 11 13.07 -53.81 7.56
C LEU A 11 12.42 -52.41 7.62
N SER A 12 11.10 -52.36 7.46
CA SER A 12 10.32 -51.22 7.95
C SER A 12 10.34 -51.24 9.47
N ALA A 13 11.15 -50.37 10.07
CA ALA A 13 11.02 -50.06 11.48
C ALA A 13 9.73 -49.25 11.67
N THR A 14 8.70 -49.87 12.23
CA THR A 14 7.55 -49.15 12.78
C THR A 14 8.05 -48.40 14.02
N ALA A 15 8.25 -47.09 13.89
CA ALA A 15 8.48 -46.23 15.04
C ALA A 15 7.18 -46.22 15.87
N PHE A 16 7.24 -46.80 17.06
CA PHE A 16 6.20 -46.63 18.08
C PHE A 16 6.33 -45.18 18.60
N GLY A 17 5.49 -44.27 18.11
CA GLY A 17 5.25 -42.98 18.75
C GLY A 17 4.63 -43.21 20.12
N ALA A 18 5.02 -42.41 21.12
CA ALA A 18 4.38 -42.46 22.43
C ALA A 18 2.92 -41.99 22.31
N ASP A 19 1.98 -42.63 23.01
CA ASP A 19 0.59 -42.18 23.01
C ASP A 19 0.49 -40.71 23.49
N PRO A 20 -0.37 -39.85 22.88
CA PRO A 20 -0.50 -38.45 23.25
C PRO A 20 -0.76 -38.26 24.74
N ALA A 21 0.11 -37.50 25.43
CA ALA A 21 -0.03 -37.23 26.84
C ALA A 21 -0.86 -35.95 27.07
N PRO A 22 -1.72 -35.90 28.11
CA PRO A 22 -2.43 -34.67 28.44
C PRO A 22 -1.43 -33.61 28.93
N LEU A 23 -1.42 -32.45 28.28
CA LEU A 23 -0.67 -31.27 28.71
C LEU A 23 -1.49 -30.40 29.69
N PHE A 24 -2.81 -30.61 29.70
CA PHE A 24 -3.74 -30.04 30.67
C PHE A 24 -4.66 -31.16 31.18
N ASP A 25 -4.78 -31.30 32.50
CA ASP A 25 -5.53 -32.37 33.16
C ASP A 25 -7.04 -32.07 33.31
N GLY A 26 -7.48 -30.88 32.86
CA GLY A 26 -8.87 -30.42 33.00
C GLY A 26 -9.21 -29.90 34.40
N LYS A 27 -8.24 -29.74 35.31
CA LYS A 27 -8.50 -29.41 36.72
C LYS A 27 -7.54 -28.37 37.27
N THR A 28 -6.25 -28.52 37.02
CA THR A 28 -5.18 -27.71 37.59
C THR A 28 -4.33 -27.09 36.49
N LEU A 29 -3.67 -25.98 36.81
CA LEU A 29 -2.65 -25.38 35.94
C LEU A 29 -1.24 -25.86 36.34
N ASP A 30 -1.14 -27.07 36.89
CA ASP A 30 0.14 -27.68 37.23
C ASP A 30 0.97 -27.87 35.96
N GLY A 31 2.25 -27.49 36.03
CA GLY A 31 3.13 -27.47 34.86
C GLY A 31 3.02 -26.20 33.99
N TRP A 32 2.15 -25.26 34.33
CA TRP A 32 2.01 -23.96 33.66
C TRP A 32 2.53 -22.80 34.52
N ASP A 33 3.03 -21.77 33.86
CA ASP A 33 3.44 -20.48 34.42
C ASP A 33 2.51 -19.38 33.89
N PHE A 34 1.83 -18.67 34.80
CA PHE A 34 0.73 -17.76 34.47
C PHE A 34 0.52 -16.71 35.56
N ASP A 35 -0.11 -15.58 35.19
CA ASP A 35 -0.65 -14.63 36.16
C ASP A 35 -2.04 -15.09 36.63
N PRO A 36 -2.23 -15.41 37.92
CA PRO A 36 -3.53 -15.84 38.46
C PRO A 36 -4.61 -14.75 38.40
N ALA A 37 -4.24 -13.48 38.18
CA ALA A 37 -5.22 -12.42 37.91
C ALA A 37 -5.78 -12.49 36.48
N MET A 38 -5.08 -13.15 35.56
CA MET A 38 -5.46 -13.24 34.14
C MET A 38 -6.00 -14.62 33.78
N TRP A 39 -5.43 -15.69 34.33
CA TRP A 39 -5.70 -17.07 33.94
C TRP A 39 -6.24 -17.92 35.09
N ARG A 40 -7.21 -18.77 34.77
CA ARG A 40 -7.88 -19.67 35.72
C ARG A 40 -8.43 -20.91 35.00
N VAL A 41 -8.84 -21.92 35.77
CA VAL A 41 -9.60 -23.07 35.25
C VAL A 41 -11.07 -22.86 35.56
N GLU A 42 -11.92 -22.95 34.54
CA GLU A 42 -13.38 -22.90 34.65
C GLU A 42 -13.98 -24.03 33.83
N ASP A 43 -14.85 -24.86 34.43
CA ASP A 43 -15.55 -25.96 33.75
C ASP A 43 -14.63 -26.90 32.94
N GLY A 44 -13.44 -27.16 33.46
CA GLY A 44 -12.42 -27.99 32.81
C GLY A 44 -11.75 -27.35 31.60
N VAL A 45 -11.72 -26.02 31.56
CA VAL A 45 -11.15 -25.20 30.48
C VAL A 45 -10.16 -24.21 31.07
N ILE A 46 -9.01 -24.03 30.41
CA ILE A 46 -8.10 -22.92 30.72
C ILE A 46 -8.74 -21.65 30.16
N THR A 47 -9.09 -20.70 31.03
CA THR A 47 -9.74 -19.44 30.66
C THR A 47 -8.84 -18.27 31.04
N GLY A 48 -8.51 -17.44 30.05
CA GLY A 48 -7.77 -16.19 30.19
C GLY A 48 -8.62 -14.98 29.80
N GLY A 49 -8.37 -13.84 30.43
CA GLY A 49 -9.03 -12.57 30.09
C GLY A 49 -10.25 -12.23 30.94
N SER A 50 -11.06 -11.28 30.46
CA SER A 50 -12.20 -10.71 31.18
C SER A 50 -13.38 -10.38 30.26
N THR A 51 -14.60 -10.57 30.77
CA THR A 51 -15.85 -10.19 30.08
C THR A 51 -16.34 -8.79 30.44
N THR A 52 -15.69 -8.12 31.41
CA THR A 52 -16.10 -6.80 31.91
C THR A 52 -14.98 -5.76 31.84
N GLU A 53 -13.72 -6.19 31.85
CA GLU A 53 -12.57 -5.29 31.85
C GLU A 53 -11.77 -5.41 30.55
N LYS A 54 -11.28 -4.26 30.08
CA LYS A 54 -10.44 -4.20 28.89
C LYS A 54 -9.05 -4.74 29.21
N ILE A 55 -8.56 -5.65 28.38
CA ILE A 55 -7.20 -6.18 28.51
C ILE A 55 -6.18 -5.09 28.16
N LYS A 56 -5.37 -4.68 29.13
CA LYS A 56 -4.45 -3.54 29.01
C LYS A 56 -3.12 -3.88 28.32
N LYS A 57 -2.63 -5.11 28.51
CA LYS A 57 -1.37 -5.61 27.97
C LYS A 57 -1.54 -7.07 27.56
N ASN A 58 -0.74 -7.54 26.61
CA ASN A 58 -0.72 -8.95 26.25
C ASN A 58 -0.26 -9.76 27.47
N ASP A 59 -0.86 -10.94 27.63
CA ASP A 59 -0.50 -11.88 28.68
C ASP A 59 -0.57 -13.32 28.13
N PHE A 60 0.16 -14.25 28.76
CA PHE A 60 0.33 -15.60 28.26
C PHE A 60 0.33 -16.60 29.42
N ILE A 61 -0.21 -17.79 29.17
CA ILE A 61 -0.04 -18.96 30.06
C ILE A 61 0.94 -19.92 29.39
N SER A 62 2.11 -20.14 29.97
CA SER A 62 3.21 -20.87 29.33
C SER A 62 3.47 -22.21 29.99
N THR A 63 3.81 -23.25 29.22
CA THR A 63 4.35 -24.47 29.82
C THR A 63 5.67 -24.16 30.53
N LYS A 64 5.92 -24.80 31.68
CA LYS A 64 7.25 -24.75 32.34
C LYS A 64 8.29 -25.57 31.59
N LYS A 65 7.86 -26.65 30.93
CA LYS A 65 8.69 -27.49 30.09
C LYS A 65 8.90 -26.84 28.71
N SER A 66 10.11 -27.02 28.16
CA SER A 66 10.46 -26.72 26.77
C SER A 66 10.28 -27.97 25.90
N TYR A 67 9.79 -27.78 24.67
CA TYR A 67 9.56 -28.84 23.69
C TYR A 67 10.25 -28.50 22.37
N GLN A 68 10.95 -29.47 21.79
CA GLN A 68 11.62 -29.31 20.49
C GLN A 68 10.74 -29.81 19.35
N ASN A 69 10.62 -31.13 19.21
CA ASN A 69 9.78 -31.77 18.22
C ASN A 69 8.53 -32.33 18.89
N PHE A 70 7.36 -32.00 18.36
CA PHE A 70 6.09 -32.41 18.94
C PHE A 70 4.93 -32.33 17.95
N GLU A 71 3.85 -33.04 18.27
CA GLU A 71 2.52 -32.80 17.74
C GLU A 71 1.61 -32.36 18.90
N LEU A 72 1.15 -31.11 18.85
CA LEU A 72 0.25 -30.50 19.82
C LEU A 72 -1.17 -30.52 19.26
N LYS A 73 -2.14 -30.99 20.05
CA LYS A 73 -3.56 -30.90 19.74
C LYS A 73 -4.27 -30.14 20.85
N LEU A 74 -5.12 -29.19 20.47
CA LEU A 74 -5.95 -28.44 21.41
C LEU A 74 -7.17 -27.86 20.71
N LYS A 75 -8.16 -27.44 21.49
CA LYS A 75 -9.24 -26.56 21.02
C LYS A 75 -9.09 -25.21 21.67
N ILE A 76 -9.21 -24.15 20.87
CA ILE A 76 -9.17 -22.76 21.32
C ILE A 76 -10.40 -22.00 20.81
N LYS A 77 -10.87 -21.06 21.64
CA LYS A 77 -11.96 -20.13 21.31
C LYS A 77 -11.61 -18.76 21.85
N VAL A 78 -11.86 -17.72 21.05
CA VAL A 78 -11.83 -16.32 21.49
C VAL A 78 -13.25 -15.78 21.44
N SER A 79 -13.76 -15.31 22.57
CA SER A 79 -15.11 -14.76 22.68
C SER A 79 -15.09 -13.39 23.35
N GLY A 80 -15.92 -12.48 22.89
CA GLY A 80 -16.01 -11.11 23.41
C GLY A 80 -16.92 -10.27 22.53
N ASP A 81 -17.10 -9.01 22.90
CA ASP A 81 -17.83 -8.06 22.05
C ASP A 81 -16.83 -7.35 21.11
N PRO A 82 -16.92 -7.54 19.77
CA PRO A 82 -16.03 -6.89 18.81
C PRO A 82 -16.05 -5.35 18.91
N LYS A 83 -17.10 -4.76 19.47
CA LYS A 83 -17.19 -3.30 19.69
C LYS A 83 -16.26 -2.79 20.79
N THR A 84 -15.82 -3.68 21.69
CA THR A 84 -14.95 -3.32 22.80
C THR A 84 -13.47 -3.25 22.42
N GLY A 85 -13.14 -3.74 21.21
CA GLY A 85 -11.81 -3.70 20.62
C GLY A 85 -11.41 -5.04 20.02
N MET A 86 -10.10 -5.24 19.87
CA MET A 86 -9.56 -6.38 19.14
C MET A 86 -9.79 -7.71 19.88
N LEU A 87 -10.35 -8.68 19.16
CA LEU A 87 -10.51 -10.06 19.61
C LEU A 87 -9.48 -10.92 18.89
N ASN A 88 -8.31 -11.08 19.51
CA ASN A 88 -7.19 -11.83 18.94
C ASN A 88 -6.48 -12.64 20.03
N SER A 89 -5.89 -13.76 19.62
CA SER A 89 -5.13 -14.69 20.43
C SER A 89 -4.14 -15.43 19.52
N GLY A 90 -3.40 -16.36 20.09
CA GLY A 90 -2.50 -17.26 19.39
C GLY A 90 -1.88 -18.25 20.35
N ILE A 91 -1.26 -19.27 19.79
CA ILE A 91 -0.52 -20.29 20.53
C ILE A 91 0.96 -20.09 20.19
N GLN A 92 1.71 -19.56 21.16
CA GLN A 92 3.16 -19.54 21.08
C GLN A 92 3.69 -20.98 21.05
N ILE A 93 4.67 -21.25 20.21
CA ILE A 93 5.37 -22.52 20.09
C ILE A 93 6.87 -22.29 19.95
N ARG A 94 7.67 -23.13 20.60
CA ARG A 94 9.15 -22.99 20.61
C ARG A 94 9.60 -21.58 21.04
N SER A 95 8.82 -20.95 21.91
CA SER A 95 9.03 -19.56 22.34
C SER A 95 9.68 -19.52 23.72
N ILE A 96 10.39 -18.44 24.03
CA ILE A 96 10.97 -18.19 25.36
C ILE A 96 10.23 -17.05 26.06
N ARG A 97 10.10 -17.14 27.38
CA ARG A 97 9.44 -16.11 28.20
C ARG A 97 10.41 -14.98 28.59
N ASP A 98 9.99 -13.73 28.39
CA ASP A 98 10.69 -12.50 28.81
C ASP A 98 9.74 -11.67 29.70
N GLY A 99 9.81 -11.86 31.01
CA GLY A 99 8.85 -11.28 31.95
C GLY A 99 7.42 -11.77 31.65
N SER A 100 6.51 -10.84 31.34
CA SER A 100 5.12 -11.18 30.94
C SER A 100 4.94 -11.37 29.42
N ALA A 101 6.02 -11.26 28.63
CA ALA A 101 6.00 -11.42 27.17
C ALA A 101 6.57 -12.79 26.75
N MET A 102 6.32 -13.16 25.50
CA MET A 102 6.89 -14.34 24.86
C MET A 102 7.64 -13.90 23.59
N SER A 103 8.76 -14.55 23.28
CA SER A 103 9.50 -14.33 22.03
C SER A 103 9.62 -15.64 21.24
N GLY A 104 9.12 -15.65 20.01
CA GLY A 104 9.13 -16.83 19.14
C GLY A 104 7.89 -16.95 18.26
N TYR A 105 7.64 -18.14 17.73
CA TYR A 105 6.55 -18.36 16.78
C TYR A 105 5.19 -18.39 17.47
N GLN A 106 4.24 -17.64 16.94
CA GLN A 106 2.84 -17.67 17.36
C GLN A 106 1.97 -18.18 16.22
N VAL A 107 1.27 -19.28 16.44
CA VAL A 107 0.21 -19.76 15.55
C VAL A 107 -1.06 -19.01 15.92
N ASP A 108 -1.52 -18.13 15.04
CA ASP A 108 -2.54 -17.13 15.39
C ASP A 108 -3.98 -17.67 15.41
N CYS A 109 -4.82 -17.06 16.26
CA CYS A 109 -6.24 -17.36 16.40
C CYS A 109 -7.06 -16.06 16.56
N GLY A 110 -7.87 -15.74 15.56
CA GLY A 110 -8.72 -14.55 15.59
C GLY A 110 -9.17 -14.13 14.20
N ALA A 111 -10.22 -13.30 14.12
CA ALA A 111 -10.74 -12.81 12.85
C ALA A 111 -9.63 -12.12 12.04
N GLY A 112 -9.38 -12.60 10.81
CA GLY A 112 -8.30 -12.11 9.95
C GLY A 112 -6.90 -12.64 10.29
N TRP A 113 -6.75 -13.50 11.30
CA TRP A 113 -5.47 -14.03 11.78
C TRP A 113 -5.34 -15.55 11.68
N PHE A 114 -6.44 -16.29 11.57
CA PHE A 114 -6.40 -17.75 11.42
C PHE A 114 -5.49 -18.23 10.27
N GLY A 115 -4.70 -19.26 10.55
CA GLY A 115 -3.79 -19.87 9.57
C GLY A 115 -2.47 -19.11 9.35
N LYS A 116 -2.15 -18.10 10.17
CA LYS A 116 -0.90 -17.34 10.10
C LYS A 116 0.09 -17.76 11.17
N ILE A 117 1.37 -17.54 10.89
CA ILE A 117 2.43 -17.51 11.92
C ILE A 117 2.96 -16.09 12.03
N TYR A 118 2.84 -15.50 13.23
CA TYR A 118 3.54 -14.29 13.61
C TYR A 118 4.79 -14.63 14.42
N ASP A 119 5.92 -13.94 14.18
CA ASP A 119 7.15 -14.16 14.95
C ASP A 119 7.33 -13.07 16.02
N GLU A 120 6.67 -13.29 17.15
CA GLU A 120 6.51 -12.36 18.27
C GLU A 120 7.86 -11.97 18.88
N HIS A 121 8.10 -10.67 19.05
CA HIS A 121 9.26 -10.09 19.73
C HIS A 121 10.65 -10.53 19.24
N ARG A 122 10.70 -11.27 18.13
CA ARG A 122 11.90 -11.64 17.38
C ARG A 122 11.92 -10.90 16.03
N ARG A 123 11.28 -11.44 14.98
CA ARG A 123 11.17 -10.73 13.67
C ARG A 123 10.04 -9.69 13.62
N ASN A 124 9.09 -9.73 14.55
CA ASN A 124 7.93 -8.82 14.63
C ASN A 124 7.15 -8.68 13.30
N LYS A 125 6.96 -9.79 12.59
CA LYS A 125 6.20 -9.84 11.34
C LYS A 125 5.48 -11.18 11.18
N VAL A 126 4.45 -11.18 10.33
CA VAL A 126 3.86 -12.41 9.82
C VAL A 126 4.89 -13.08 8.91
N ILE A 127 5.31 -14.30 9.26
CA ILE A 127 6.28 -15.07 8.47
C ILE A 127 5.60 -16.12 7.59
N TRP A 128 4.32 -16.38 7.82
CA TRP A 128 3.50 -17.27 6.99
C TRP A 128 2.04 -16.81 6.99
N ALA A 129 1.39 -16.88 5.84
CA ALA A 129 -0.04 -16.65 5.66
C ALA A 129 -0.62 -17.65 4.64
N PRO A 130 -1.90 -18.02 4.76
CA PRO A 130 -2.53 -18.97 3.85
C PRO A 130 -2.64 -18.40 2.42
N THR A 131 -2.56 -19.26 1.40
CA THR A 131 -2.93 -18.89 0.03
C THR A 131 -4.43 -18.57 -0.05
N PRO A 132 -4.91 -17.89 -1.10
CA PRO A 132 -6.34 -17.63 -1.27
C PRO A 132 -7.22 -18.88 -1.18
N GLU A 133 -6.76 -20.01 -1.72
CA GLU A 133 -7.48 -21.29 -1.67
C GLU A 133 -7.54 -21.85 -0.24
N GLN A 134 -6.43 -21.79 0.49
CA GLN A 134 -6.38 -22.20 1.90
C GLN A 134 -7.24 -21.30 2.77
N GLN A 135 -7.22 -19.98 2.52
CA GLN A 135 -8.04 -19.02 3.24
C GLN A 135 -9.54 -19.31 3.00
N ALA A 136 -9.94 -19.57 1.75
CA ALA A 136 -11.33 -19.93 1.44
C ALA A 136 -11.77 -21.25 2.08
N ALA A 137 -10.86 -22.21 2.25
CA ALA A 137 -11.14 -23.45 2.97
C ALA A 137 -11.27 -23.21 4.49
N LEU A 138 -10.40 -22.38 5.06
CA LEU A 138 -10.44 -21.96 6.46
C LEU A 138 -11.73 -21.20 6.78
N ASP A 139 -12.12 -20.23 5.95
CA ASP A 139 -13.33 -19.41 6.15
C ASP A 139 -14.61 -20.27 6.22
N LYS A 140 -14.61 -21.44 5.55
CA LYS A 140 -15.72 -22.41 5.62
C LYS A 140 -15.68 -23.31 6.85
N ALA A 141 -14.49 -23.57 7.39
CA ALA A 141 -14.27 -24.51 8.47
C ALA A 141 -14.27 -23.84 9.85
N ILE A 142 -13.92 -22.56 9.93
CA ILE A 142 -13.72 -21.83 11.19
C ILE A 142 -15.04 -21.31 11.76
N ASP A 143 -15.19 -21.47 13.08
CA ASP A 143 -16.13 -20.68 13.86
C ASP A 143 -15.37 -19.53 14.54
N VAL A 144 -15.52 -18.31 14.03
CA VAL A 144 -14.74 -17.14 14.48
C VAL A 144 -14.88 -16.87 15.98
N PHE A 145 -16.05 -17.17 16.56
CA PHE A 145 -16.32 -16.96 17.98
C PHE A 145 -16.50 -18.26 18.77
N GLY A 146 -16.37 -19.40 18.10
CA GLY A 146 -16.55 -20.73 18.68
C GLY A 146 -15.26 -21.52 18.80
N TRP A 147 -15.43 -22.81 19.11
CA TRP A 147 -14.32 -23.72 19.32
C TRP A 147 -13.72 -24.17 18.00
N ASN A 148 -12.41 -23.99 17.86
CA ASN A 148 -11.65 -24.49 16.72
C ASN A 148 -10.57 -25.44 17.22
N GLU A 149 -10.49 -26.62 16.60
CA GLU A 149 -9.45 -27.61 16.85
C GLU A 149 -8.20 -27.27 16.06
N TYR A 150 -7.06 -27.24 16.75
CA TYR A 150 -5.75 -27.05 16.18
C TYR A 150 -4.94 -28.33 16.34
N VAL A 151 -4.29 -28.73 15.26
CA VAL A 151 -3.16 -29.68 15.28
C VAL A 151 -1.93 -28.90 14.84
N ILE A 152 -0.89 -28.85 15.66
CA ILE A 152 0.36 -28.15 15.38
C ILE A 152 1.48 -29.18 15.47
N ARG A 153 2.09 -29.52 14.33
CA ARG A 153 3.23 -30.43 14.25
C ARG A 153 4.50 -29.64 13.99
N ALA A 154 5.43 -29.70 14.92
CA ALA A 154 6.74 -29.09 14.80
C ALA A 154 7.80 -30.20 14.79
N GLU A 155 8.48 -30.41 13.67
CA GLU A 155 9.44 -31.51 13.47
C GLU A 155 10.67 -31.01 12.71
N GLY A 156 11.82 -30.99 13.40
CA GLY A 156 13.00 -30.29 12.90
C GLY A 156 12.65 -28.80 12.65
N PRO A 157 13.14 -28.19 11.56
CA PRO A 157 12.81 -26.80 11.23
C PRO A 157 11.39 -26.61 10.68
N ARG A 158 10.64 -27.69 10.41
CA ARG A 158 9.32 -27.62 9.77
C ARG A 158 8.21 -27.49 10.81
N ILE A 159 7.27 -26.59 10.55
CA ILE A 159 6.06 -26.34 11.32
C ILE A 159 4.87 -26.51 10.39
N GLN A 160 3.96 -27.41 10.74
CA GLN A 160 2.72 -27.64 10.02
C GLN A 160 1.53 -27.47 10.94
N THR A 161 0.43 -26.91 10.43
CA THR A 161 -0.80 -26.77 11.22
C THR A 161 -2.05 -27.13 10.45
N TRP A 162 -3.02 -27.65 11.19
CA TRP A 162 -4.38 -27.89 10.73
C TRP A 162 -5.36 -27.20 11.67
N ILE A 163 -6.36 -26.52 11.11
CA ILE A 163 -7.47 -25.92 11.87
C ILE A 163 -8.76 -26.58 11.39
N ASN A 164 -9.49 -27.24 12.29
CA ASN A 164 -10.69 -28.02 11.99
C ASN A 164 -10.49 -28.99 10.80
N GLY A 165 -9.31 -29.62 10.74
CA GLY A 165 -8.92 -30.55 9.67
C GLY A 165 -8.37 -29.91 8.40
N VAL A 166 -8.43 -28.58 8.25
CA VAL A 166 -7.89 -27.86 7.08
C VAL A 166 -6.40 -27.56 7.28
N HIS A 167 -5.53 -28.08 6.42
CA HIS A 167 -4.09 -27.78 6.42
C HIS A 167 -3.82 -26.34 5.98
N CYS A 168 -3.24 -25.51 6.85
CA CYS A 168 -3.09 -24.07 6.60
C CYS A 168 -1.67 -23.53 6.75
N ILE A 169 -0.79 -24.23 7.47
CA ILE A 169 0.60 -23.83 7.59
C ILE A 169 1.51 -24.98 7.18
N ASP A 170 2.52 -24.67 6.37
CA ASP A 170 3.62 -25.56 6.02
C ASP A 170 4.91 -24.75 5.87
N TYR A 171 5.44 -24.31 7.01
CA TYR A 171 6.58 -23.41 7.10
C TYR A 171 7.84 -24.20 7.43
N THR A 172 8.96 -23.89 6.76
CA THR A 172 10.29 -24.42 7.12
C THR A 172 11.20 -23.26 7.51
N GLU A 173 11.69 -23.28 8.75
CA GLU A 173 12.68 -22.33 9.22
C GLU A 173 14.00 -22.52 8.47
N THR A 174 14.55 -21.42 7.95
CA THR A 174 15.77 -21.42 7.14
C THR A 174 16.95 -20.77 7.84
N ASP A 175 16.71 -20.00 8.89
CA ASP A 175 17.78 -19.37 9.67
C ASP A 175 18.33 -20.37 10.70
N PRO A 176 19.60 -20.80 10.57
CA PRO A 176 20.22 -21.78 11.46
C PRO A 176 20.47 -21.24 12.88
N ASN A 177 20.25 -19.94 13.13
CA ASN A 177 20.41 -19.32 14.45
C ASN A 177 19.12 -19.30 15.26
N ILE A 178 18.03 -19.84 14.72
CA ILE A 178 16.74 -19.84 15.38
C ILE A 178 16.58 -21.11 16.21
N ALA A 179 16.34 -20.94 17.52
CA ALA A 179 16.01 -22.05 18.40
C ALA A 179 14.78 -22.82 17.89
N LEU A 180 14.89 -24.14 17.90
CA LEU A 180 13.84 -25.08 17.52
C LEU A 180 13.20 -25.76 18.73
N ASP A 181 13.52 -25.33 19.94
CA ASP A 181 12.83 -25.70 21.17
C ASP A 181 12.22 -24.46 21.84
N GLY A 182 11.39 -24.69 22.85
CA GLY A 182 10.85 -23.64 23.70
C GLY A 182 9.48 -24.02 24.25
N HIS A 183 8.85 -23.07 24.91
CA HIS A 183 7.56 -23.25 25.56
C HIS A 183 6.39 -23.16 24.59
N ILE A 184 5.26 -23.72 25.02
CA ILE A 184 3.96 -23.56 24.40
C ILE A 184 3.17 -22.58 25.26
N ALA A 185 2.60 -21.52 24.66
CA ALA A 185 1.86 -20.53 25.45
C ALA A 185 0.68 -19.88 24.71
N PRO A 186 -0.58 -20.23 25.05
CA PRO A 186 -1.74 -19.46 24.64
C PRO A 186 -1.68 -18.00 25.11
N GLN A 187 -2.12 -17.09 24.25
CA GLN A 187 -2.12 -15.63 24.47
C GLN A 187 -3.52 -15.09 24.77
N VAL A 188 -3.61 -14.11 25.68
CA VAL A 188 -4.71 -13.12 25.69
C VAL A 188 -4.15 -11.80 25.18
N HIS A 189 -4.65 -11.32 24.03
CA HIS A 189 -4.17 -10.08 23.44
C HIS A 189 -4.82 -8.86 24.11
N SER A 190 -4.05 -7.77 24.21
CA SER A 190 -4.56 -6.47 24.64
C SER A 190 -5.56 -5.85 23.66
N GLY A 191 -6.39 -4.94 24.16
CA GLY A 191 -7.20 -4.06 23.32
C GLY A 191 -8.69 -4.35 23.29
N GLY A 192 -9.15 -5.58 23.57
CA GLY A 192 -10.57 -5.92 23.68
C GLY A 192 -11.00 -6.29 25.10
N VAL A 193 -12.30 -6.47 25.30
CA VAL A 193 -12.89 -7.19 26.43
C VAL A 193 -13.23 -8.60 25.93
N CYS A 194 -12.40 -9.57 26.27
CA CYS A 194 -12.50 -10.92 25.73
C CYS A 194 -12.07 -12.01 26.71
N LEU A 195 -12.57 -13.21 26.45
CA LEU A 195 -12.06 -14.46 27.00
C LEU A 195 -11.37 -15.26 25.90
N VAL A 196 -10.20 -15.79 26.24
CA VAL A 196 -9.52 -16.86 25.49
C VAL A 196 -9.68 -18.14 26.28
N GLN A 197 -10.20 -19.17 25.64
CA GLN A 197 -10.53 -20.44 26.28
C GLN A 197 -9.84 -21.58 25.55
N VAL A 198 -9.17 -22.47 26.28
CA VAL A 198 -8.39 -23.58 25.74
C VAL A 198 -8.72 -24.88 26.46
N LYS A 199 -8.96 -25.96 25.72
CA LYS A 199 -9.23 -27.31 26.26
C LYS A 199 -8.72 -28.41 25.34
N ASP A 200 -8.88 -29.66 25.78
CA ASP A 200 -8.47 -30.87 25.03
C ASP A 200 -6.98 -30.82 24.64
N VAL A 201 -6.13 -30.30 25.54
CA VAL A 201 -4.71 -30.05 25.27
C VAL A 201 -3.89 -31.32 25.47
N THR A 202 -3.41 -31.90 24.37
CA THR A 202 -2.56 -33.09 24.36
C THR A 202 -1.31 -32.83 23.54
N ILE A 203 -0.21 -33.48 23.91
CA ILE A 203 1.05 -33.38 23.20
C ILE A 203 1.69 -34.76 23.04
N GLU A 204 2.16 -35.03 21.83
CA GLU A 204 3.05 -36.15 21.54
C GLU A 204 4.45 -35.58 21.30
N GLU A 205 5.42 -35.98 22.13
CA GLU A 205 6.82 -35.62 21.89
C GLU A 205 7.42 -36.54 20.82
N LEU A 206 7.96 -35.92 19.77
CA LEU A 206 8.59 -36.61 18.66
C LEU A 206 10.10 -36.69 18.91
N PRO A 207 10.83 -37.62 18.25
CA PRO A 207 12.28 -37.72 18.38
C PRO A 207 12.98 -36.38 18.15
N ALA A 208 13.90 -36.03 19.05
CA ALA A 208 14.68 -34.80 18.95
C ALA A 208 15.56 -34.81 17.68
N THR A 209 15.76 -33.64 17.08
CA THR A 209 16.66 -33.46 15.93
C THR A 209 18.09 -33.27 16.44
N PRO A 210 19.04 -34.20 16.17
CA PRO A 210 20.40 -34.07 16.67
C PRO A 210 21.07 -32.79 16.16
N GLY A 211 21.69 -32.03 17.08
CA GLY A 211 22.41 -30.81 16.74
C GLY A 211 21.55 -29.61 16.35
N ALA A 212 20.22 -29.71 16.46
CA ALA A 212 19.34 -28.56 16.23
C ALA A 212 19.61 -27.45 17.27
N PRO A 213 19.60 -26.18 16.86
CA PRO A 213 19.77 -25.05 17.77
C PRO A 213 18.65 -25.03 18.81
N THR A 214 19.03 -24.89 20.06
CA THR A 214 18.13 -24.65 21.21
C THR A 214 18.28 -23.23 21.74
N TRP A 215 17.31 -22.74 22.51
CA TRP A 215 17.42 -21.45 23.20
C TRP A 215 18.69 -21.36 24.04
N GLU A 216 19.08 -22.44 24.72
CA GLU A 216 20.35 -22.52 25.45
C GLU A 216 21.55 -22.36 24.52
N SER A 217 21.60 -23.11 23.42
CA SER A 217 22.74 -23.09 22.49
C SER A 217 22.95 -21.75 21.78
N ILE A 218 21.88 -20.95 21.63
CA ILE A 218 21.94 -19.64 20.98
C ILE A 218 22.18 -18.48 21.97
N GLY A 219 22.36 -18.78 23.27
CA GLY A 219 22.59 -17.77 24.31
C GLY A 219 21.32 -17.17 24.92
N GLY A 220 20.18 -17.84 24.80
CA GLY A 220 18.90 -17.42 25.35
C GLY A 220 18.36 -16.13 24.73
N LEU A 221 17.58 -15.39 25.52
CA LEU A 221 17.04 -14.08 25.13
C LEU A 221 18.13 -13.09 24.74
N GLU A 222 19.22 -13.03 25.50
CA GLU A 222 20.32 -12.09 25.25
C GLU A 222 21.06 -12.44 23.96
N GLY A 223 21.36 -13.71 23.73
CA GLY A 223 21.99 -14.18 22.49
C GLY A 223 21.11 -13.96 21.26
N MET A 224 19.79 -14.13 21.39
CA MET A 224 18.83 -13.77 20.35
C MET A 224 18.83 -12.26 20.09
N LYS A 225 18.69 -11.42 21.13
CA LYS A 225 18.69 -9.95 21.03
C LYS A 225 19.98 -9.42 20.41
N ALA A 226 21.12 -10.02 20.70
CA ALA A 226 22.42 -9.63 20.14
C ALA A 226 22.55 -9.94 18.64
N LYS A 227 21.79 -10.92 18.12
CA LYS A 227 21.78 -11.31 16.70
C LYS A 227 20.67 -10.65 15.90
N LEU A 228 19.66 -10.07 16.56
CA LEU A 228 18.66 -9.28 15.87
C LEU A 228 19.36 -8.10 15.18
N PRO A 229 19.01 -7.77 13.92
CA PRO A 229 19.43 -6.50 13.36
C PRO A 229 19.00 -5.39 14.33
N PRO A 230 19.81 -4.32 14.51
CA PRO A 230 19.40 -3.22 15.37
C PRO A 230 17.99 -2.81 14.95
N LYS A 231 17.07 -2.75 15.91
CA LYS A 231 15.75 -2.16 15.66
C LYS A 231 16.04 -0.85 14.90
N PRO A 232 15.40 -0.59 13.75
CA PRO A 232 15.47 0.74 13.15
C PRO A 232 15.25 1.69 14.32
N GLN A 233 16.21 2.59 14.58
CA GLN A 233 16.07 3.51 15.70
C GLN A 233 14.65 4.03 15.60
N ALA A 234 13.87 3.80 16.66
CA ALA A 234 12.60 4.47 16.75
C ALA A 234 13.00 5.94 16.71
N ASN A 235 12.85 6.55 15.52
CA ASN A 235 13.00 7.98 15.35
C ASN A 235 12.28 8.57 16.55
N ALA A 236 13.02 9.35 17.37
CA ALA A 236 12.49 9.98 18.57
C ALA A 236 11.04 10.34 18.29
N ALA A 237 10.10 9.74 19.03
CA ALA A 237 8.70 9.60 18.63
C ALA A 237 8.32 10.74 17.71
N ALA A 238 8.29 10.47 16.38
CA ALA A 238 8.15 11.53 15.40
C ALA A 238 7.04 12.43 15.90
N PRO A 239 7.25 13.77 15.99
CA PRO A 239 6.24 14.67 16.53
C PRO A 239 4.91 14.24 15.93
N LYS A 240 3.91 13.95 16.79
CA LYS A 240 2.61 13.42 16.35
C LYS A 240 2.27 14.13 15.07
N ARG A 241 2.17 13.37 13.97
CA ARG A 241 1.97 13.93 12.64
C ARG A 241 0.89 14.99 12.76
N ASP A 242 1.27 16.25 12.54
CA ASP A 242 0.29 17.32 12.57
C ASP A 242 -0.71 16.99 11.47
N ILE A 243 -1.96 16.73 11.83
CA ILE A 243 -3.05 16.46 10.89
C ILE A 243 -4.07 17.58 10.91
N SER A 244 -3.75 18.72 11.56
CA SER A 244 -4.65 19.88 11.61
C SER A 244 -5.02 20.38 10.22
N TYR A 245 -4.12 20.19 9.23
CA TYR A 245 -4.36 20.48 7.82
C TYR A 245 -5.52 19.69 7.18
N ASN A 246 -5.93 18.56 7.76
CA ASN A 246 -7.09 17.77 7.31
C ASN A 246 -8.41 18.34 7.86
N ASN A 247 -8.33 19.25 8.83
CA ASN A 247 -9.48 19.86 9.48
C ASN A 247 -9.55 21.36 9.16
N VAL A 248 -9.51 21.70 7.87
CA VAL A 248 -9.72 23.09 7.42
C VAL A 248 -11.20 23.44 7.56
N GLN A 249 -11.46 24.44 8.39
CA GLN A 249 -12.79 24.99 8.66
C GLN A 249 -12.90 26.39 8.03
N GLY A 250 -14.06 26.73 7.47
CA GLY A 250 -14.31 28.04 6.87
C GLY A 250 -14.94 27.95 5.49
N THR A 251 -14.96 29.07 4.78
CA THR A 251 -15.47 29.20 3.40
C THR A 251 -14.32 29.55 2.49
N ALA A 252 -14.26 28.93 1.31
CA ALA A 252 -13.28 29.30 0.29
C ALA A 252 -13.40 30.77 -0.09
N LEU A 253 -12.26 31.44 -0.24
CA LEU A 253 -12.21 32.84 -0.69
C LEU A 253 -12.55 32.94 -2.17
N THR A 254 -12.99 34.12 -2.62
CA THR A 254 -13.06 34.40 -4.06
C THR A 254 -11.66 34.38 -4.67
N ALA A 255 -11.54 34.10 -5.97
CA ALA A 255 -10.24 34.07 -6.65
C ALA A 255 -9.46 35.40 -6.50
N GLN A 256 -10.16 36.55 -6.49
CA GLN A 256 -9.56 37.87 -6.28
C GLN A 256 -9.03 38.08 -4.86
N GLU A 257 -9.69 37.50 -3.85
CA GLU A 257 -9.24 37.56 -2.46
C GLU A 257 -8.09 36.60 -2.21
N GLN A 258 -8.18 35.36 -2.75
CA GLN A 258 -7.10 34.37 -2.68
C GLN A 258 -5.83 34.87 -3.39
N LEU A 259 -5.97 35.62 -4.51
CA LEU A 259 -4.83 36.20 -5.22
C LEU A 259 -3.94 37.07 -4.32
N LYS A 260 -4.54 37.76 -3.33
CA LYS A 260 -3.83 38.63 -2.37
C LYS A 260 -3.12 37.86 -1.26
N LYS A 261 -3.30 36.54 -1.19
CA LYS A 261 -2.76 35.65 -0.17
C LYS A 261 -1.57 34.83 -0.66
N PHE A 262 -1.25 34.90 -1.95
CA PHE A 262 -0.07 34.25 -2.50
C PHE A 262 1.21 35.02 -2.18
N HIS A 263 2.25 34.26 -1.85
CA HIS A 263 3.60 34.76 -1.71
C HIS A 263 4.47 34.05 -2.76
N LEU A 264 5.16 34.85 -3.57
CA LEU A 264 6.01 34.37 -4.66
C LEU A 264 7.42 34.96 -4.54
N PRO A 265 8.45 34.30 -5.07
CA PRO A 265 9.77 34.87 -5.25
C PRO A 265 9.74 36.16 -6.08
N GLU A 266 10.77 36.98 -5.90
CA GLU A 266 10.96 38.18 -6.72
C GLU A 266 11.05 37.82 -8.21
N GLY A 267 10.36 38.60 -9.06
CA GLY A 267 10.32 38.40 -10.51
C GLY A 267 9.30 37.37 -11.01
N TYR A 268 8.49 36.79 -10.11
CA TYR A 268 7.39 35.90 -10.46
C TYR A 268 6.05 36.61 -10.39
N GLU A 269 5.13 36.19 -11.27
CA GLU A 269 3.73 36.57 -11.24
C GLU A 269 2.85 35.33 -11.18
N ILE A 270 1.64 35.51 -10.65
CA ILE A 270 0.57 34.51 -10.69
C ILE A 270 -0.68 35.21 -11.20
N GLU A 271 -1.35 34.56 -12.13
CA GLU A 271 -2.59 35.06 -12.71
C GLU A 271 -3.68 33.99 -12.68
N LEU A 272 -4.93 34.44 -12.57
CA LEU A 272 -6.09 33.59 -12.66
C LEU A 272 -6.41 33.32 -14.13
N VAL A 273 -6.20 32.09 -14.60
CA VAL A 273 -6.55 31.70 -15.98
C VAL A 273 -8.03 31.34 -16.09
N VAL A 274 -8.54 30.50 -15.19
CA VAL A 274 -9.93 30.01 -15.15
C VAL A 274 -10.36 29.87 -13.68
N GLN A 275 -11.61 30.16 -13.37
CA GLN A 275 -12.22 29.91 -12.06
C GLN A 275 -13.47 29.03 -12.16
N GLU A 276 -13.91 28.52 -11.01
CA GLU A 276 -15.16 27.75 -10.93
C GLU A 276 -16.38 28.64 -11.22
N SER A 277 -17.38 28.05 -11.87
CA SER A 277 -18.69 28.65 -12.14
C SER A 277 -19.76 27.55 -12.14
N GLU A 278 -21.03 27.92 -12.35
CA GLU A 278 -22.10 26.92 -12.42
C GLU A 278 -21.80 25.86 -13.49
N GLY A 279 -21.66 24.59 -13.06
CA GLY A 279 -21.39 23.45 -13.94
C GLY A 279 -19.95 23.31 -14.44
N LEU A 280 -19.01 24.14 -13.97
CA LEU A 280 -17.57 24.09 -14.29
C LEU A 280 -16.75 24.28 -13.01
N GLY A 281 -15.91 23.32 -12.65
CA GLY A 281 -15.08 23.41 -11.44
C GLY A 281 -14.48 22.07 -11.06
N LYS A 282 -13.83 22.01 -9.89
CA LYS A 282 -13.04 20.87 -9.44
C LYS A 282 -12.12 20.37 -10.55
N PHE A 283 -11.32 21.28 -11.11
CA PHE A 283 -10.39 20.94 -12.18
C PHE A 283 -9.31 19.98 -11.67
N VAL A 284 -9.00 18.94 -12.46
CA VAL A 284 -8.07 17.89 -12.02
C VAL A 284 -6.67 18.08 -12.60
N SER A 285 -6.57 18.25 -13.92
CA SER A 285 -5.28 18.37 -14.63
C SER A 285 -5.33 19.41 -15.74
N VAL A 286 -4.16 19.83 -16.21
CA VAL A 286 -4.00 20.77 -17.33
C VAL A 286 -3.02 20.18 -18.34
N TYR A 287 -3.41 20.19 -19.61
CA TYR A 287 -2.58 19.75 -20.73
C TYR A 287 -2.58 20.80 -21.83
N PHE A 288 -1.51 20.87 -22.62
CA PHE A 288 -1.46 21.65 -23.84
C PHE A 288 -1.34 20.73 -25.05
N ASP A 289 -2.21 20.92 -26.05
CA ASP A 289 -2.07 20.19 -27.30
C ASP A 289 -1.02 20.81 -28.21
N GLN A 290 -0.71 20.15 -29.33
CA GLN A 290 0.27 20.64 -30.30
C GLN A 290 -0.11 21.97 -30.98
N ARG A 291 -1.36 22.42 -30.84
CA ARG A 291 -1.84 23.72 -31.32
C ARG A 291 -1.72 24.81 -30.24
N GLY A 292 -1.25 24.45 -29.04
CA GLY A 292 -1.12 25.33 -27.87
C GLY A 292 -2.46 25.66 -27.21
N ARG A 293 -3.51 24.86 -27.44
CA ARG A 293 -4.77 25.01 -26.70
C ARG A 293 -4.64 24.33 -25.35
N MET A 294 -5.24 24.91 -24.32
CA MET A 294 -5.26 24.35 -22.97
C MET A 294 -6.46 23.42 -22.82
N TRP A 295 -6.20 22.21 -22.32
CA TRP A 295 -7.19 21.19 -22.04
C TRP A 295 -7.24 20.92 -20.54
N THR A 296 -8.45 20.74 -20.02
CA THR A 296 -8.69 20.36 -18.63
C THR A 296 -10.00 19.60 -18.54
N GLN A 297 -10.36 19.14 -17.35
CA GLN A 297 -11.58 18.41 -17.10
C GLN A 297 -12.09 18.63 -15.69
N THR A 298 -13.40 18.49 -15.52
CA THR A 298 -14.08 18.69 -14.24
C THR A 298 -14.21 17.37 -13.47
N ALA A 299 -14.36 17.47 -12.16
CA ALA A 299 -14.67 16.34 -11.27
C ALA A 299 -15.81 16.69 -10.28
N LEU A 300 -16.90 17.26 -10.77
CA LEU A 300 -18.09 17.67 -10.03
C LEU A 300 -18.76 16.50 -9.30
N GLU A 301 -18.78 15.31 -9.90
CA GLU A 301 -19.38 14.13 -9.28
C GLU A 301 -18.55 13.57 -8.12
N TYR A 302 -17.29 14.00 -7.97
CA TYR A 302 -16.40 13.48 -6.93
C TYR A 302 -16.85 13.80 -5.49
N PRO A 303 -16.75 12.83 -4.56
CA PRO A 303 -16.24 11.45 -4.76
C PRO A 303 -17.31 10.46 -5.24
N VAL A 304 -16.90 9.43 -6.01
CA VAL A 304 -17.76 8.29 -6.43
C VAL A 304 -17.02 6.98 -6.14
N ASP A 305 -17.03 6.55 -4.88
CA ASP A 305 -16.25 5.39 -4.44
C ASP A 305 -17.11 4.13 -4.36
N SER A 306 -16.74 3.11 -5.15
CA SER A 306 -17.42 1.81 -5.09
C SER A 306 -17.14 1.08 -3.77
N ASN A 307 -16.08 1.43 -3.05
CA ASN A 307 -15.81 0.90 -1.71
C ASN A 307 -16.89 1.31 -0.68
N GLU A 308 -17.53 2.46 -0.89
CA GLU A 308 -18.59 2.97 -0.01
C GLU A 308 -19.97 2.49 -0.48
N ASN A 309 -20.24 2.54 -1.79
CA ASN A 309 -21.49 2.06 -2.38
C ASN A 309 -21.31 1.62 -3.85
N PRO A 310 -21.05 0.32 -4.11
CA PRO A 310 -20.78 -0.17 -5.46
C PRO A 310 -21.92 0.11 -6.44
N ALA A 311 -23.18 -0.13 -6.04
CA ALA A 311 -24.33 0.03 -6.93
C ALA A 311 -24.56 1.50 -7.32
N ALA A 312 -24.30 2.43 -6.40
CA ALA A 312 -24.38 3.86 -6.71
C ALA A 312 -23.27 4.29 -7.67
N ALA A 313 -22.04 3.79 -7.47
CA ALA A 313 -20.92 4.08 -8.36
C ALA A 313 -21.21 3.58 -9.79
N GLU A 314 -21.64 2.32 -9.94
CA GLU A 314 -22.03 1.75 -11.23
C GLU A 314 -23.15 2.54 -11.92
N ALA A 315 -24.17 2.97 -11.17
CA ALA A 315 -25.26 3.76 -11.70
C ALA A 315 -24.79 5.12 -12.26
N VAL A 316 -23.80 5.75 -11.61
CA VAL A 316 -23.19 6.99 -12.09
C VAL A 316 -22.41 6.76 -13.38
N TYR A 317 -21.60 5.69 -13.47
CA TYR A 317 -20.81 5.39 -14.68
C TYR A 317 -21.64 4.98 -15.89
N ALA A 318 -22.76 4.27 -15.65
CA ALA A 318 -23.73 3.90 -16.68
C ALA A 318 -24.64 5.07 -17.10
N GLY A 319 -24.79 6.08 -16.24
CA GLY A 319 -25.60 7.26 -16.46
C GLY A 319 -24.90 8.35 -17.26
N LYS A 320 -25.59 9.49 -17.40
CA LYS A 320 -24.99 10.74 -17.89
C LYS A 320 -24.55 11.57 -16.69
N GLY A 321 -23.27 11.54 -16.36
CA GLY A 321 -22.71 12.37 -15.29
C GLY A 321 -22.59 13.84 -15.68
N LYS A 322 -22.18 14.69 -14.73
CA LYS A 322 -22.07 16.14 -14.93
C LYS A 322 -20.71 16.59 -15.46
N ASP A 323 -19.74 15.69 -15.53
CA ASP A 323 -18.35 16.05 -15.83
C ASP A 323 -18.06 16.19 -17.32
N LYS A 324 -17.07 17.02 -17.60
CA LYS A 324 -16.75 17.51 -18.95
C LYS A 324 -15.25 17.53 -19.19
N VAL A 325 -14.86 17.33 -20.45
CA VAL A 325 -13.55 17.74 -20.96
C VAL A 325 -13.69 19.09 -21.63
N LEU A 326 -12.82 20.03 -21.26
CA LEU A 326 -12.89 21.43 -21.65
C LEU A 326 -11.63 21.82 -22.43
N VAL A 327 -11.81 22.70 -23.41
CA VAL A 327 -10.74 23.25 -24.25
C VAL A 327 -10.83 24.77 -24.26
N TYR A 328 -9.73 25.43 -23.91
CA TYR A 328 -9.54 26.86 -24.04
C TYR A 328 -8.59 27.13 -25.19
N PRO A 329 -8.95 28.02 -26.11
CA PRO A 329 -8.19 28.17 -27.33
C PRO A 329 -6.94 29.02 -27.09
N ARG A 330 -5.89 28.77 -27.87
CA ARG A 330 -4.57 29.39 -27.67
C ARG A 330 -4.62 30.92 -27.69
N GLU A 331 -5.42 31.49 -28.56
CA GLU A 331 -5.57 32.95 -28.69
C GLU A 331 -6.09 33.61 -27.42
N SER A 332 -6.84 32.88 -26.59
CA SER A 332 -7.29 33.37 -25.28
C SER A 332 -6.19 33.33 -24.23
N LEU A 333 -5.15 32.53 -24.44
CA LEU A 333 -4.03 32.34 -23.52
C LEU A 333 -2.82 33.22 -23.89
N ASN A 334 -2.63 33.53 -25.17
CA ASN A 334 -1.56 34.42 -25.63
C ASN A 334 -1.83 35.91 -25.32
N GLY A 335 -3.07 36.27 -24.99
CA GLY A 335 -3.48 37.64 -24.70
C GLY A 335 -3.51 37.92 -23.19
N LYS A 336 -3.81 39.18 -22.83
CA LYS A 336 -4.11 39.51 -21.43
C LYS A 336 -5.38 38.76 -21.00
N ILE A 337 -5.25 37.91 -19.98
CA ILE A 337 -6.40 37.23 -19.38
C ILE A 337 -7.35 38.30 -18.78
N PRO A 338 -8.66 38.26 -19.09
CA PRO A 338 -9.62 39.20 -18.53
C PRO A 338 -9.73 39.07 -17.01
N GLU A 339 -10.15 40.15 -16.36
CA GLU A 339 -10.45 40.12 -14.93
C GLU A 339 -11.54 39.08 -14.65
N GLY A 340 -11.28 38.12 -13.76
CA GLY A 340 -12.17 36.99 -13.49
C GLY A 340 -11.89 35.75 -14.33
N GLY A 341 -10.84 35.73 -15.16
CA GLY A 341 -10.43 34.56 -15.93
C GLY A 341 -11.27 34.32 -17.19
N LEU A 342 -10.88 33.30 -17.95
CA LEU A 342 -11.52 32.89 -19.19
C LEU A 342 -12.88 32.23 -18.93
N THR A 343 -13.86 32.55 -19.77
CA THR A 343 -15.23 32.01 -19.71
C THR A 343 -15.66 31.30 -21.00
N ASN A 344 -14.82 31.30 -22.02
CA ASN A 344 -15.09 30.80 -23.37
C ASN A 344 -14.65 29.34 -23.58
N ALA A 345 -14.82 28.50 -22.57
CA ALA A 345 -14.49 27.08 -22.68
C ALA A 345 -15.33 26.40 -23.76
N THR A 346 -14.68 25.63 -24.63
CA THR A 346 -15.38 24.66 -25.49
C THR A 346 -15.52 23.35 -24.74
N VAL A 347 -16.75 22.85 -24.59
CA VAL A 347 -16.99 21.50 -24.04
C VAL A 347 -16.71 20.50 -25.15
N PHE A 348 -15.54 19.84 -25.09
CA PHE A 348 -15.14 18.84 -26.06
C PHE A 348 -15.89 17.52 -25.85
N ALA A 349 -16.01 17.08 -24.59
CA ALA A 349 -16.82 15.90 -24.22
C ALA A 349 -17.66 16.23 -22.98
N ASP A 350 -18.88 15.70 -22.92
CA ASP A 350 -19.87 15.91 -21.86
C ASP A 350 -20.46 14.57 -21.40
N GLY A 351 -21.15 14.56 -20.26
CA GLY A 351 -21.83 13.38 -19.76
C GLY A 351 -20.93 12.40 -19.02
N LEU A 352 -19.77 12.85 -18.56
CA LEU A 352 -18.76 12.02 -17.91
C LEU A 352 -18.97 11.99 -16.40
N ALA A 353 -18.29 11.07 -15.72
CA ALA A 353 -18.23 10.99 -14.26
C ALA A 353 -16.78 10.86 -13.83
N ILE A 354 -16.23 11.93 -13.24
CA ILE A 354 -14.85 12.01 -12.73
C ILE A 354 -13.82 11.49 -13.74
N PRO A 355 -13.68 12.11 -14.93
CA PRO A 355 -12.60 11.77 -15.84
C PRO A 355 -11.24 12.15 -15.22
N LEU A 356 -10.58 11.25 -14.49
CA LEU A 356 -9.31 11.59 -13.85
C LEU A 356 -8.16 11.69 -14.85
N GLY A 357 -8.16 10.84 -15.87
CA GLY A 357 -7.14 10.80 -16.91
C GLY A 357 -7.67 11.30 -18.25
N ILE A 358 -7.04 12.35 -18.79
CA ILE A 358 -7.24 12.77 -20.18
C ILE A 358 -5.91 12.91 -20.92
N LEU A 359 -5.91 12.75 -22.24
CA LEU A 359 -4.76 13.05 -23.08
C LEU A 359 -5.22 13.53 -24.47
N PRO A 360 -5.08 14.84 -24.77
CA PRO A 360 -5.29 15.36 -26.11
C PRO A 360 -4.38 14.67 -27.13
N TRP A 361 -4.96 14.16 -28.21
CA TRP A 361 -4.28 13.33 -29.20
C TRP A 361 -4.43 13.86 -30.63
N GLY A 362 -3.60 13.33 -31.54
CA GLY A 362 -3.62 13.69 -32.95
C GLY A 362 -3.41 15.18 -33.17
N ASN A 363 -4.26 15.78 -34.01
CA ASN A 363 -4.24 17.20 -34.33
C ASN A 363 -5.08 18.04 -33.34
N GLY A 364 -5.36 17.46 -32.17
CA GLY A 364 -6.30 18.02 -31.19
C GLY A 364 -7.78 17.86 -31.60
N ASP A 365 -8.04 16.97 -32.54
CA ASP A 365 -9.37 16.49 -32.94
C ASP A 365 -9.80 15.25 -32.14
N THR A 366 -8.90 14.71 -31.30
CA THR A 366 -9.19 13.54 -30.47
C THR A 366 -8.66 13.72 -29.06
N CYS A 367 -9.27 13.02 -28.09
CA CYS A 367 -8.81 12.99 -26.70
C CYS A 367 -9.08 11.61 -26.10
N TYR A 368 -8.05 11.00 -25.50
CA TYR A 368 -8.26 9.85 -24.62
C TYR A 368 -8.89 10.35 -23.33
N VAL A 369 -9.92 9.66 -22.85
CA VAL A 369 -10.64 10.00 -21.63
C VAL A 369 -10.92 8.71 -20.88
N GLN A 370 -10.41 8.62 -19.64
CA GLN A 370 -10.80 7.57 -18.72
C GLN A 370 -12.18 7.91 -18.14
N HIS A 371 -13.12 6.96 -18.23
CA HIS A 371 -14.48 7.10 -17.70
C HIS A 371 -14.99 5.74 -17.23
N GLY A 372 -15.19 5.60 -15.92
CA GLY A 372 -15.53 4.33 -15.30
C GLY A 372 -14.52 3.24 -15.67
N HIS A 373 -15.04 2.09 -16.12
CA HIS A 373 -14.23 0.93 -16.51
C HIS A 373 -13.52 1.09 -17.86
N ASP A 374 -13.79 2.15 -18.61
CA ASP A 374 -13.34 2.31 -19.98
C ASP A 374 -12.30 3.42 -20.14
N LEU A 375 -11.39 3.20 -21.09
CA LEU A 375 -10.62 4.25 -21.73
C LEU A 375 -11.17 4.47 -23.14
N LYS A 376 -11.70 5.65 -23.39
CA LYS A 376 -12.35 6.02 -24.65
C LYS A 376 -11.52 7.04 -25.42
N LEU A 377 -11.44 6.88 -26.74
CA LEU A 377 -10.91 7.90 -27.64
C LEU A 377 -12.07 8.69 -28.25
N TYR A 378 -12.36 9.84 -27.68
CA TYR A 378 -13.36 10.79 -28.19
C TYR A 378 -12.81 11.50 -29.42
N LYS A 379 -13.68 11.75 -30.41
CA LYS A 379 -13.29 12.31 -31.72
C LYS A 379 -14.26 13.40 -32.17
N ASP A 380 -13.70 14.51 -32.61
CA ASP A 380 -14.36 15.54 -33.41
C ASP A 380 -14.13 15.21 -34.89
N THR A 381 -15.15 14.73 -35.59
CA THR A 381 -15.06 14.32 -37.00
C THR A 381 -15.53 15.40 -37.97
N ASN A 382 -16.16 16.46 -37.47
CA ASN A 382 -16.74 17.54 -38.27
C ASN A 382 -15.97 18.88 -38.16
N GLY A 383 -15.01 18.98 -37.23
CA GLY A 383 -14.14 20.13 -37.02
C GLY A 383 -14.76 21.28 -36.22
N ASP A 384 -15.86 21.05 -35.49
CA ASP A 384 -16.53 22.08 -34.68
C ASP A 384 -15.95 22.27 -33.27
N GLY A 385 -14.91 21.49 -32.93
CA GLY A 385 -14.25 21.51 -31.64
C GLY A 385 -14.92 20.66 -30.57
N LYS A 386 -15.93 19.85 -30.92
CA LYS A 386 -16.65 18.95 -30.00
C LYS A 386 -16.59 17.52 -30.51
N ALA A 387 -16.44 16.59 -29.58
CA ALA A 387 -16.50 15.19 -29.90
C ALA A 387 -17.93 14.78 -30.28
N ASP A 388 -18.08 14.13 -31.43
CA ASP A 388 -19.34 13.58 -31.95
C ASP A 388 -19.40 12.05 -31.87
N THR A 389 -18.26 11.40 -31.66
CA THR A 389 -18.14 9.95 -31.52
C THR A 389 -17.00 9.55 -30.60
N PHE A 390 -16.95 8.29 -30.20
CA PHE A 390 -15.83 7.71 -29.48
C PHE A 390 -15.65 6.23 -29.80
N ASP A 391 -14.41 5.74 -29.68
CA ASP A 391 -14.12 4.31 -29.62
C ASP A 391 -13.73 3.91 -28.20
N VAL A 392 -14.16 2.74 -27.73
CA VAL A 392 -13.58 2.14 -26.51
C VAL A 392 -12.27 1.46 -26.90
N ILE A 393 -11.15 1.99 -26.41
CA ILE A 393 -9.81 1.50 -26.76
C ILE A 393 -9.39 0.34 -25.86
N LEU A 394 -9.64 0.50 -24.56
CA LEU A 394 -9.41 -0.51 -23.53
C LEU A 394 -10.55 -0.45 -22.51
N THR A 395 -10.86 -1.58 -21.88
CA THR A 395 -11.85 -1.71 -20.81
C THR A 395 -11.34 -2.62 -19.69
N GLY A 396 -12.10 -2.72 -18.61
CA GLY A 396 -11.76 -3.51 -17.42
C GLY A 396 -10.88 -2.80 -16.40
N PHE A 397 -10.79 -1.46 -16.45
CA PHE A 397 -10.12 -0.68 -15.41
C PHE A 397 -10.92 -0.73 -14.10
N GLY A 398 -10.25 -0.83 -12.96
CA GLY A 398 -10.86 -0.84 -11.65
C GLY A 398 -11.40 0.54 -11.25
N VAL A 399 -12.58 0.56 -10.63
CA VAL A 399 -13.28 1.78 -10.21
C VAL A 399 -13.57 1.82 -8.71
N GLN A 400 -12.83 1.04 -7.92
CA GLN A 400 -13.06 0.85 -6.49
C GLN A 400 -12.90 2.15 -5.68
N ASP A 401 -11.94 2.98 -6.08
CA ASP A 401 -11.61 4.25 -5.44
C ASP A 401 -11.39 5.33 -6.51
N SER A 402 -12.30 6.31 -6.54
CA SER A 402 -12.33 7.43 -7.50
C SER A 402 -11.19 8.43 -7.32
N HIS A 403 -10.37 8.29 -6.29
CA HIS A 403 -9.15 9.06 -6.09
C HIS A 403 -7.94 8.40 -6.78
N LEU A 404 -8.10 7.15 -7.26
CA LEU A 404 -7.01 6.26 -7.65
C LEU A 404 -7.19 5.67 -9.06
N PHE A 405 -8.15 6.18 -9.85
CA PHE A 405 -8.39 5.71 -11.23
C PHE A 405 -7.15 5.88 -12.10
N PRO A 406 -7.09 5.25 -13.29
CA PRO A 406 -6.02 5.52 -14.22
C PRO A 406 -5.87 7.03 -14.50
N HIS A 407 -4.66 7.55 -14.32
CA HIS A 407 -4.33 8.98 -14.43
C HIS A 407 -2.90 9.16 -14.99
N GLN A 408 -2.44 10.41 -15.11
CA GLN A 408 -1.12 10.77 -15.67
C GLN A 408 -0.90 10.25 -17.11
N PHE A 409 -1.93 10.26 -17.96
CA PHE A 409 -1.81 9.84 -19.35
C PHE A 409 -0.80 10.72 -20.09
N THR A 410 0.34 10.13 -20.46
CA THR A 410 1.49 10.88 -20.97
C THR A 410 2.02 10.24 -22.24
N ARG A 411 2.30 11.06 -23.26
CA ARG A 411 3.00 10.58 -24.46
C ARG A 411 4.43 10.22 -24.08
N ALA A 412 4.86 9.00 -24.37
CA ALA A 412 6.16 8.49 -23.99
C ALA A 412 6.97 8.01 -25.22
N PRO A 413 8.31 7.93 -25.10
CA PRO A 413 9.18 7.43 -26.17
C PRO A 413 8.74 6.07 -26.74
N GLY A 414 9.08 5.81 -28.00
CA GLY A 414 8.72 4.55 -28.68
C GLY A 414 7.25 4.44 -29.10
N GLY A 415 6.51 5.56 -29.10
CA GLY A 415 5.11 5.60 -29.51
C GLY A 415 4.16 4.98 -28.48
N TRP A 416 4.50 5.09 -27.20
CA TRP A 416 3.71 4.58 -26.09
C TRP A 416 2.92 5.70 -25.42
N ILE A 417 1.82 5.34 -24.77
CA ILE A 417 1.13 6.20 -23.80
C ILE A 417 1.30 5.56 -22.44
N TRP A 418 1.89 6.28 -21.49
CA TRP A 418 2.09 5.83 -20.11
C TRP A 418 0.97 6.35 -19.22
N MET A 419 0.69 5.63 -18.14
CA MET A 419 -0.33 5.97 -17.16
C MET A 419 -0.01 5.36 -15.80
N ALA A 420 -0.58 5.93 -14.75
CA ALA A 420 -0.53 5.42 -13.38
C ALA A 420 -1.91 4.94 -12.93
N GLN A 421 -1.94 4.04 -11.94
CA GLN A 421 -3.14 3.69 -11.17
C GLN A 421 -2.75 3.62 -9.68
N GLY A 422 -3.68 3.92 -8.78
CA GLY A 422 -3.45 3.89 -7.35
C GLY A 422 -3.76 2.56 -6.65
N LEU A 423 -3.38 2.47 -5.37
CA LEU A 423 -3.28 1.22 -4.60
C LEU A 423 -4.58 0.39 -4.49
N PHE A 424 -5.75 1.02 -4.42
CA PHE A 424 -7.00 0.31 -4.13
C PHE A 424 -7.81 -0.09 -5.36
N ASN A 425 -7.35 0.26 -6.57
CA ASN A 425 -8.00 -0.19 -7.79
C ASN A 425 -7.37 -1.48 -8.31
N ASN A 426 -8.22 -2.40 -8.75
CA ASN A 426 -7.76 -3.66 -9.33
C ASN A 426 -8.35 -3.80 -10.73
N SER A 427 -7.47 -3.80 -11.73
CA SER A 427 -7.83 -3.77 -13.15
C SER A 427 -7.55 -5.11 -13.83
N LYS A 428 -8.43 -5.47 -14.76
CA LYS A 428 -8.32 -6.60 -15.70
C LYS A 428 -8.41 -6.05 -17.11
N VAL A 429 -7.35 -5.38 -17.54
CA VAL A 429 -7.34 -4.54 -18.73
C VAL A 429 -7.32 -5.39 -19.98
N HIS A 430 -8.22 -5.10 -20.92
CA HIS A 430 -8.26 -5.76 -22.22
C HIS A 430 -8.88 -4.86 -23.28
N LYS A 431 -8.56 -5.15 -24.54
CA LYS A 431 -9.25 -4.54 -25.68
C LYS A 431 -10.67 -5.14 -25.79
N PRO A 432 -11.71 -4.35 -26.10
CA PRO A 432 -13.04 -4.88 -26.31
C PRO A 432 -13.07 -6.03 -27.32
N GLY A 433 -13.67 -7.15 -26.93
CA GLY A 433 -13.75 -8.37 -27.76
C GLY A 433 -12.48 -9.22 -27.80
N SER A 434 -11.43 -8.88 -27.06
CA SER A 434 -10.21 -9.67 -26.92
C SER A 434 -10.34 -10.68 -25.78
N ASP A 435 -9.86 -11.91 -25.98
CA ASP A 435 -9.68 -12.91 -24.91
C ASP A 435 -8.39 -12.69 -24.11
N VAL A 436 -7.49 -11.82 -24.58
CA VAL A 436 -6.24 -11.46 -23.90
C VAL A 436 -6.54 -10.41 -22.84
N VAL A 437 -6.41 -10.81 -21.58
CA VAL A 437 -6.61 -9.96 -20.40
C VAL A 437 -5.29 -9.79 -19.66
N VAL A 438 -4.93 -8.54 -19.37
CA VAL A 438 -3.76 -8.18 -18.57
C VAL A 438 -4.22 -7.82 -17.16
N ASP A 439 -3.75 -8.57 -16.18
CA ASP A 439 -3.95 -8.24 -14.77
C ASP A 439 -3.09 -7.03 -14.40
N TRP A 440 -3.73 -5.93 -13.98
CA TRP A 440 -3.10 -4.73 -13.45
C TRP A 440 -3.66 -4.43 -12.05
N PRO A 441 -3.26 -5.24 -11.04
CA PRO A 441 -3.74 -5.09 -9.69
C PRO A 441 -3.05 -3.91 -9.00
N LYS A 442 -3.81 -3.15 -8.22
CA LYS A 442 -3.32 -2.13 -7.27
C LYS A 442 -2.44 -1.06 -7.96
N CYS A 443 -1.43 -0.51 -7.27
CA CYS A 443 -0.66 0.64 -7.74
C CYS A 443 0.57 0.26 -8.57
N SER A 444 0.67 0.81 -9.78
CA SER A 444 1.89 0.79 -10.59
C SER A 444 1.74 1.72 -11.80
N MET A 445 2.82 1.86 -12.57
CA MET A 445 2.81 2.41 -13.91
C MET A 445 2.47 1.32 -14.93
N ALA A 446 1.74 1.70 -15.97
CA ALA A 446 1.47 0.89 -17.15
C ALA A 446 1.70 1.70 -18.44
N ARG A 447 1.80 1.01 -19.57
CA ARG A 447 1.86 1.62 -20.90
C ARG A 447 0.94 0.91 -21.88
N MET A 448 0.47 1.66 -22.89
CA MET A 448 -0.34 1.13 -23.98
C MET A 448 0.08 1.67 -25.34
N ARG A 449 -0.19 0.91 -26.39
CA ARG A 449 -0.20 1.45 -27.76
C ARG A 449 -1.41 2.37 -27.94
N PRO A 450 -1.32 3.43 -28.75
CA PRO A 450 -2.44 4.35 -28.98
C PRO A 450 -3.74 3.66 -29.44
N ASP A 451 -3.65 2.56 -30.18
CA ASP A 451 -4.80 1.79 -30.67
C ASP A 451 -5.25 0.66 -29.72
N GLY A 452 -4.65 0.58 -28.53
CA GLY A 452 -4.91 -0.45 -27.52
C GLY A 452 -4.47 -1.85 -27.91
N SER A 453 -3.66 -2.01 -28.96
CA SER A 453 -3.18 -3.33 -29.41
C SER A 453 -2.29 -4.04 -28.39
N GLU A 454 -1.53 -3.27 -27.59
CA GLU A 454 -0.69 -3.78 -26.51
C GLU A 454 -0.92 -2.95 -25.25
N PHE A 455 -0.91 -3.63 -24.10
CA PHE A 455 -0.96 -3.04 -22.77
C PHE A 455 0.00 -3.79 -21.85
N GLU A 456 0.85 -3.07 -21.11
CA GLU A 456 1.88 -3.66 -20.25
C GLU A 456 1.97 -2.95 -18.91
N VAL A 457 2.05 -3.73 -17.84
CA VAL A 457 2.39 -3.22 -16.50
C VAL A 457 3.92 -3.11 -16.42
N ILE A 458 4.42 -1.91 -16.15
CA ILE A 458 5.86 -1.58 -16.25
C ILE A 458 6.48 -1.17 -14.93
N SER A 459 5.79 -1.27 -13.80
CA SER A 459 6.41 -1.17 -12.49
C SER A 459 5.63 -1.93 -11.41
N THR A 460 6.15 -1.94 -10.19
CA THR A 460 5.39 -2.36 -9.02
C THR A 460 5.56 -1.30 -7.95
N GLY A 461 4.44 -0.71 -7.53
CA GLY A 461 4.43 0.43 -6.63
C GLY A 461 4.77 1.78 -7.31
N PRO A 462 4.82 2.88 -6.53
CA PRO A 462 4.62 2.97 -5.08
C PRO A 462 3.13 2.93 -4.65
N ASN A 463 2.58 3.86 -3.86
CA ASN A 463 1.16 3.79 -3.45
C ASN A 463 0.20 4.52 -4.38
N ASN A 464 0.61 5.69 -4.86
CA ASN A 464 -0.17 6.49 -5.79
C ASN A 464 0.73 7.51 -6.48
N ILE A 465 0.68 7.60 -7.82
CA ILE A 465 1.62 8.38 -8.62
C ILE A 465 0.90 9.53 -9.32
N TRP A 466 0.81 10.67 -8.65
CA TRP A 466 0.15 11.88 -9.19
C TRP A 466 1.09 12.84 -9.91
N GLY A 467 2.37 12.48 -10.03
CA GLY A 467 3.33 13.23 -10.81
C GLY A 467 4.17 12.31 -11.68
N LEU A 468 4.27 12.66 -12.96
CA LEU A 468 5.11 12.02 -13.96
C LEU A 468 5.71 13.11 -14.84
N VAL A 469 7.04 13.10 -14.99
CA VAL A 469 7.77 14.02 -15.85
C VAL A 469 8.74 13.22 -16.71
N ILE A 470 8.76 13.52 -18.01
CA ILE A 470 9.77 13.03 -18.96
C ILE A 470 10.54 14.24 -19.46
N THR A 471 11.85 14.28 -19.25
CA THR A 471 12.72 15.39 -19.68
C THR A 471 12.95 15.38 -21.19
N GLY A 472 13.52 16.46 -21.73
CA GLY A 472 13.92 16.53 -23.14
C GLY A 472 14.91 15.45 -23.57
N GLU A 473 15.71 14.93 -22.63
CA GLU A 473 16.64 13.81 -22.83
C GLU A 473 15.99 12.43 -22.68
N GLY A 474 14.71 12.38 -22.29
CA GLY A 474 13.96 11.15 -22.04
C GLY A 474 14.15 10.56 -20.65
N GLU A 475 14.81 11.27 -19.73
CA GLU A 475 14.86 10.83 -18.34
C GLU A 475 13.48 10.97 -17.71
N THR A 476 13.06 9.97 -16.95
CA THR A 476 11.70 9.95 -16.40
C THR A 476 11.73 9.98 -14.89
N PHE A 477 10.82 10.75 -14.30
CA PHE A 477 10.68 10.90 -12.86
C PHE A 477 9.21 10.76 -12.46
N ILE A 478 8.98 10.13 -11.32
CA ILE A 478 7.66 9.99 -10.72
C ILE A 478 7.64 10.58 -9.30
N GLN A 479 6.45 10.94 -8.84
CA GLN A 479 6.21 11.47 -7.49
C GLN A 479 5.18 10.61 -6.76
N GLU A 480 5.48 10.25 -5.51
CA GLU A 480 4.63 9.42 -4.66
C GLU A 480 3.80 10.27 -3.70
N ALA A 481 2.49 10.03 -3.64
CA ALA A 481 1.57 10.90 -2.92
C ALA A 481 1.82 10.98 -1.41
N ASN A 482 2.23 9.88 -0.78
CA ASN A 482 2.40 9.80 0.68
C ASN A 482 3.78 10.23 1.17
N ASP A 483 4.66 10.63 0.25
CA ASP A 483 6.02 11.03 0.49
C ASP A 483 6.75 10.07 1.45
N TYR A 484 6.88 8.78 1.10
CA TYR A 484 7.64 7.79 1.90
C TYR A 484 9.17 8.02 1.93
N GLY A 485 9.65 9.24 1.68
CA GLY A 485 11.07 9.55 1.42
C GLY A 485 11.38 9.56 -0.08
N TYR A 486 10.32 9.63 -0.89
CA TYR A 486 10.37 9.69 -2.35
C TYR A 486 9.54 10.87 -2.88
N PRO A 487 9.88 12.11 -2.48
CA PRO A 487 9.14 13.28 -2.96
C PRO A 487 9.19 13.40 -4.49
N VAL A 488 10.33 13.02 -5.08
CA VAL A 488 10.54 12.75 -6.50
C VAL A 488 11.56 11.61 -6.61
N MET A 489 11.40 10.71 -7.57
CA MET A 489 12.36 9.64 -7.83
C MET A 489 12.47 9.34 -9.33
N PRO A 490 13.65 8.92 -9.81
CA PRO A 490 13.78 8.46 -11.18
C PRO A 490 12.92 7.21 -11.39
N PHE A 491 12.30 7.13 -12.56
CA PHE A 491 11.50 6.00 -12.96
C PHE A 491 12.31 5.04 -13.83
N HIS A 492 12.46 3.82 -13.32
CA HIS A 492 12.97 2.65 -14.01
C HIS A 492 11.83 1.65 -14.25
N GLU A 493 11.68 1.24 -15.51
CA GLU A 493 10.76 0.17 -15.88
C GLU A 493 11.13 -1.13 -15.15
N TYR A 494 10.11 -1.87 -14.75
CA TYR A 494 10.15 -3.14 -14.03
C TYR A 494 10.84 -3.08 -12.66
N ALA A 495 11.10 -1.88 -12.11
CA ALA A 495 11.56 -1.73 -10.74
C ALA A 495 10.42 -1.93 -9.73
N TYR A 496 10.81 -2.26 -8.48
CA TYR A 496 9.91 -2.29 -7.34
C TYR A 496 10.13 -1.06 -6.47
N TYR A 497 9.10 -0.23 -6.33
CA TYR A 497 9.07 0.93 -5.46
C TYR A 497 8.30 0.55 -4.19
N PRO A 498 8.91 0.69 -3.00
CA PRO A 498 8.25 0.34 -1.74
C PRO A 498 6.90 1.04 -1.55
N GLY A 499 5.93 0.31 -0.99
CA GLY A 499 4.54 0.73 -0.82
C GLY A 499 3.62 -0.45 -0.50
N GLY A 500 2.30 -0.30 -0.65
CA GLY A 500 1.26 -1.30 -0.39
C GLY A 500 1.26 -2.50 -1.34
N MET A 501 2.33 -2.67 -2.10
CA MET A 501 2.55 -3.66 -3.15
C MET A 501 3.59 -4.73 -2.81
N GLU A 502 4.04 -4.81 -1.55
CA GLU A 502 5.06 -5.78 -1.10
C GLU A 502 4.77 -7.22 -1.54
N ALA A 503 3.50 -7.67 -1.47
CA ALA A 503 3.10 -9.02 -1.87
C ALA A 503 3.28 -9.32 -3.37
N LEU A 504 3.45 -8.30 -4.21
CA LEU A 504 3.63 -8.41 -5.66
C LEU A 504 5.08 -8.21 -6.10
N LYS A 505 5.99 -7.98 -5.14
CA LYS A 505 7.42 -7.88 -5.38
C LYS A 505 7.97 -9.20 -5.93
N LYS A 506 8.70 -9.15 -7.03
CA LYS A 506 9.38 -10.30 -7.62
C LYS A 506 10.77 -10.46 -7.00
N SER A 507 11.27 -11.69 -6.95
CA SER A 507 12.56 -12.03 -6.31
C SER A 507 13.77 -11.30 -6.90
N TYR A 508 13.69 -10.87 -8.15
CA TYR A 508 14.76 -10.15 -8.85
C TYR A 508 14.67 -8.62 -8.69
N GLN A 509 13.59 -8.09 -8.10
CA GLN A 509 13.39 -6.65 -7.94
C GLN A 509 13.93 -6.21 -6.57
N PRO A 510 15.07 -5.51 -6.49
CA PRO A 510 15.50 -4.88 -5.24
C PRO A 510 14.55 -3.75 -4.86
N ASP A 511 14.56 -3.37 -3.58
CA ASP A 511 13.84 -2.18 -3.13
C ASP A 511 14.46 -0.93 -3.74
N PHE A 512 13.63 -0.08 -4.33
CA PHE A 512 14.08 1.23 -4.78
C PHE A 512 14.53 2.05 -3.56
N PRO A 513 15.78 2.55 -3.51
CA PRO A 513 16.30 3.23 -2.33
C PRO A 513 15.66 4.62 -2.15
N PRO A 514 15.37 5.06 -0.91
CA PRO A 514 14.98 6.44 -0.64
C PRO A 514 16.01 7.43 -1.20
N GLN A 515 15.54 8.51 -1.82
CA GLN A 515 16.39 9.51 -2.47
C GLN A 515 16.48 10.83 -1.68
N ALA A 516 15.61 11.03 -0.69
CA ALA A 516 15.57 12.24 0.12
C ALA A 516 15.71 11.93 1.62
N GLU A 517 16.55 12.71 2.31
CA GLU A 517 16.67 12.71 3.78
C GLU A 517 15.65 13.65 4.45
N PHE A 518 14.86 14.37 3.67
CA PHE A 518 13.81 15.28 4.13
C PHE A 518 12.41 14.76 3.74
N ARG A 519 11.38 15.43 4.26
CA ARG A 519 9.97 15.23 3.89
C ARG A 519 9.37 16.56 3.47
N MET A 520 8.53 16.52 2.45
CA MET A 520 7.78 17.67 1.93
C MET A 520 6.59 18.02 2.84
N GLY A 521 6.10 17.04 3.61
CA GLY A 521 5.03 17.18 4.59
C GLY A 521 3.65 16.83 4.02
N GLY A 522 2.77 16.29 4.87
CA GLY A 522 1.43 15.84 4.46
C GLY A 522 1.40 14.45 3.80
N THR A 523 0.21 14.01 3.36
CA THR A 523 0.01 12.87 2.44
C THR A 523 -1.03 13.30 1.42
N GLY A 524 -0.72 13.14 0.14
CA GLY A 524 -1.52 13.66 -0.96
C GLY A 524 -0.75 14.64 -1.86
N LEU A 525 0.59 14.55 -1.90
CA LEU A 525 1.37 15.24 -2.92
C LEU A 525 0.81 14.87 -4.30
N SER A 526 0.50 15.89 -5.11
CA SER A 526 -0.22 15.69 -6.36
C SER A 526 0.19 16.75 -7.36
N GLY A 527 0.94 16.34 -8.38
CA GLY A 527 1.47 17.22 -9.42
C GLY A 527 2.98 17.40 -9.32
N LEU A 528 3.65 17.21 -10.46
CA LEU A 528 5.10 17.33 -10.61
C LEU A 528 5.37 18.06 -11.93
N ALA A 529 6.27 19.05 -11.90
CA ALA A 529 6.75 19.70 -13.11
C ALA A 529 8.26 19.97 -13.03
N LEU A 530 8.94 19.83 -14.17
CA LEU A 530 10.33 20.24 -14.32
C LEU A 530 10.40 21.74 -14.56
N ILE A 531 11.24 22.47 -13.83
CA ILE A 531 11.51 23.87 -14.10
C ILE A 531 12.62 23.94 -15.16
N GLU A 532 12.24 23.94 -16.44
CA GLU A 532 13.15 23.85 -17.59
C GLU A 532 13.92 25.13 -17.89
N SER A 533 13.38 26.30 -17.50
CA SER A 533 14.08 27.57 -17.62
C SER A 533 13.57 28.56 -16.57
N SER A 534 14.44 29.02 -15.68
CA SER A 534 14.10 30.17 -14.84
C SER A 534 15.33 30.90 -14.25
N PRO A 535 15.29 32.23 -14.09
CA PRO A 535 16.16 32.98 -13.18
C PRO A 535 16.18 32.42 -11.74
N VAL A 536 15.14 31.70 -11.33
CA VAL A 536 15.04 31.03 -10.03
C VAL A 536 15.87 29.75 -9.96
N ALA A 537 16.19 29.10 -11.08
CA ALA A 537 17.14 27.99 -11.04
C ALA A 537 18.52 28.48 -10.57
N SER A 538 18.93 29.65 -11.05
CA SER A 538 20.12 30.33 -10.57
C SER A 538 19.92 30.92 -9.17
N GLN A 539 18.86 31.68 -8.88
CA GLN A 539 18.66 32.32 -7.58
C GLN A 539 18.40 31.36 -6.40
N LEU A 540 17.68 30.25 -6.60
CA LEU A 540 17.47 29.23 -5.57
C LEU A 540 18.74 28.41 -5.33
N ALA A 541 19.49 28.07 -6.37
CA ALA A 541 20.76 27.37 -6.24
C ALA A 541 21.79 28.18 -5.43
N PHE A 542 21.86 29.51 -5.63
CA PHE A 542 22.79 30.39 -4.91
C PHE A 542 22.45 30.61 -3.42
N LYS A 543 21.20 30.37 -2.98
CA LYS A 543 20.78 30.62 -1.59
C LYS A 543 21.12 29.48 -0.61
N ILE A 544 21.49 28.31 -1.10
CA ILE A 544 21.75 27.13 -0.25
C ILE A 544 23.26 26.94 -0.02
N ASP A 545 24.07 27.10 -1.06
CA ASP A 545 25.53 27.05 -0.94
C ASP A 545 26.19 27.73 -2.16
N PRO A 546 26.92 28.85 -2.00
CA PRO A 546 27.62 29.51 -3.09
C PRO A 546 28.79 28.70 -3.68
N VAL A 547 29.12 27.53 -3.11
CA VAL A 547 30.16 26.60 -3.59
C VAL A 547 29.56 25.33 -4.21
N ALA A 548 28.26 25.06 -4.06
CA ALA A 548 27.63 23.89 -4.66
C ALA A 548 27.46 24.04 -6.18
N ALA A 549 27.71 22.95 -6.91
CA ALA A 549 27.44 22.89 -8.35
C ALA A 549 25.95 23.18 -8.63
N GLN A 550 25.66 23.82 -9.76
CA GLN A 550 24.27 24.00 -10.20
C GLN A 550 23.55 22.65 -10.26
N PRO A 551 22.28 22.57 -9.82
CA PRO A 551 21.52 21.32 -9.91
C PRO A 551 21.30 20.93 -11.36
N ASP A 552 21.31 19.63 -11.64
CA ASP A 552 20.99 19.09 -12.97
C ASP A 552 19.52 19.33 -13.30
N TYR A 553 18.62 19.12 -12.32
CA TYR A 553 17.20 19.41 -12.45
C TYR A 553 16.64 20.12 -11.22
N ILE A 554 15.62 20.95 -11.45
CA ILE A 554 14.79 21.53 -10.39
C ILE A 554 13.36 21.13 -10.65
N MET A 555 12.74 20.50 -9.65
CA MET A 555 11.37 20.02 -9.73
C MET A 555 10.47 20.88 -8.85
N ALA A 556 9.30 21.23 -9.37
CA ALA A 556 8.19 21.76 -8.59
C ALA A 556 7.23 20.63 -8.23
N VAL A 557 6.86 20.54 -6.95
CA VAL A 557 5.93 19.55 -6.41
C VAL A 557 4.75 20.28 -5.81
N ALA A 558 3.54 19.97 -6.29
CA ALA A 558 2.32 20.53 -5.72
C ALA A 558 1.94 19.75 -4.46
N ASN A 559 1.80 20.49 -3.37
CA ASN A 559 1.43 19.96 -2.07
C ASN A 559 0.08 20.58 -1.64
N PRO A 560 -1.04 19.93 -1.99
CA PRO A 560 -2.35 20.44 -1.61
C PRO A 560 -2.49 20.47 -0.09
N ILE A 561 -1.83 19.56 0.64
CA ILE A 561 -2.05 19.36 2.06
C ILE A 561 -1.64 20.57 2.90
N ILE A 562 -0.61 21.28 2.49
CA ILE A 562 -0.10 22.45 3.23
C ILE A 562 -0.18 23.75 2.43
N SER A 563 -0.96 23.77 1.34
CA SER A 563 -1.21 24.96 0.50
C SER A 563 0.05 25.55 -0.13
N LYS A 564 0.89 24.69 -0.75
CA LYS A 564 2.17 25.09 -1.32
C LYS A 564 2.46 24.44 -2.68
N ILE A 565 3.24 25.15 -3.49
CA ILE A 565 4.06 24.56 -4.55
C ILE A 565 5.50 24.65 -4.07
N GLN A 566 6.08 23.49 -3.77
CA GLN A 566 7.40 23.36 -3.18
C GLN A 566 8.41 23.04 -4.28
N THR A 567 9.69 23.34 -4.05
CA THR A 567 10.73 22.98 -5.01
C THR A 567 11.84 22.16 -4.39
N LEU A 568 12.48 21.34 -5.22
CA LEU A 568 13.67 20.59 -4.86
C LEU A 568 14.67 20.61 -6.02
N ALA A 569 15.94 20.57 -5.65
CA ALA A 569 17.06 20.39 -6.55
C ALA A 569 17.43 18.90 -6.61
N MET A 570 17.78 18.45 -7.80
CA MET A 570 18.30 17.12 -8.07
C MET A 570 19.72 17.26 -8.62
N HIS A 571 20.66 16.62 -7.94
CA HIS A 571 22.06 16.55 -8.34
C HIS A 571 22.41 15.10 -8.69
N ARG A 572 23.10 14.91 -9.80
CA ARG A 572 23.59 13.61 -10.21
C ARG A 572 24.77 13.19 -9.31
N ASP A 573 24.67 12.00 -8.75
CA ASP A 573 25.71 11.38 -7.91
C ASP A 573 26.01 9.97 -8.45
N GLY A 574 26.89 9.92 -9.46
CA GLY A 574 27.17 8.69 -10.20
C GLY A 574 25.93 8.17 -10.93
N ALA A 575 25.44 6.99 -10.50
CA ALA A 575 24.22 6.36 -11.03
C ALA A 575 22.95 6.73 -10.25
N TYR A 576 23.08 7.51 -9.17
CA TYR A 576 21.98 7.90 -8.28
C TYR A 576 21.75 9.40 -8.28
N TRP A 577 20.75 9.83 -7.50
CA TRP A 577 20.38 11.22 -7.34
C TRP A 577 20.49 11.63 -5.88
N LYS A 578 21.04 12.82 -5.66
CA LYS A 578 20.98 13.50 -4.37
C LYS A 578 19.98 14.65 -4.45
N LEU A 579 18.99 14.62 -3.57
CA LEU A 579 17.94 15.64 -3.52
C LEU A 579 18.23 16.65 -2.42
N ALA A 580 17.93 17.92 -2.69
CA ALA A 580 17.94 18.98 -1.69
C ALA A 580 16.63 19.77 -1.79
N GLN A 581 15.95 19.96 -0.66
CA GLN A 581 14.77 20.83 -0.62
C GLN A 581 15.20 22.28 -0.83
N LEU A 582 14.54 22.97 -1.76
CA LEU A 582 14.73 24.39 -2.01
C LEU A 582 13.63 25.19 -1.27
N PRO A 583 13.77 26.53 -1.16
CA PRO A 583 12.66 27.37 -0.75
C PRO A 583 11.38 27.08 -1.54
N ASP A 584 10.23 27.17 -0.87
CA ASP A 584 8.93 26.99 -1.53
C ASP A 584 8.78 28.00 -2.68
N LEU A 585 8.26 27.56 -3.83
CA LEU A 585 8.06 28.41 -5.00
C LEU A 585 6.81 29.27 -4.86
N ILE A 586 5.73 28.71 -4.33
CA ILE A 586 4.49 29.44 -4.04
C ILE A 586 3.99 28.97 -2.67
N THR A 587 3.68 29.91 -1.79
CA THR A 587 2.90 29.66 -0.58
C THR A 587 1.63 30.49 -0.61
N CYS A 588 0.58 30.03 0.07
CA CYS A 588 -0.66 30.78 0.19
C CYS A 588 -1.17 30.75 1.63
N ASP A 589 -1.57 31.90 2.16
CA ASP A 589 -2.18 31.98 3.50
C ASP A 589 -3.64 31.51 3.51
N ASP A 590 -4.24 31.24 2.34
CA ASP A 590 -5.56 30.63 2.21
C ASP A 590 -5.45 29.09 2.30
N PRO A 591 -6.02 28.46 3.34
CA PRO A 591 -5.97 27.01 3.50
C PRO A 591 -6.82 26.24 2.45
N PHE A 592 -7.61 26.95 1.63
CA PHE A 592 -8.33 26.39 0.48
C PHE A 592 -7.53 26.43 -0.82
N PHE A 593 -6.34 27.03 -0.85
CA PHE A 593 -5.41 26.80 -1.96
C PHE A 593 -4.89 25.36 -1.86
N ARG A 594 -5.37 24.48 -2.75
CA ARG A 594 -5.04 23.06 -2.79
C ARG A 594 -4.53 22.71 -4.20
N PRO A 595 -3.28 23.01 -4.56
CA PRO A 595 -2.76 22.68 -5.88
C PRO A 595 -2.67 21.16 -6.06
N VAL A 596 -3.20 20.62 -7.17
CA VAL A 596 -3.27 19.16 -7.43
C VAL A 596 -2.61 18.71 -8.73
N ALA A 597 -2.24 19.66 -9.59
CA ALA A 597 -1.54 19.38 -10.85
C ALA A 597 -0.62 20.55 -11.22
N LEU A 598 0.46 20.23 -11.93
CA LEU A 598 1.42 21.18 -12.48
C LEU A 598 1.71 20.77 -13.92
N THR A 599 1.83 21.74 -14.81
CA THR A 599 2.20 21.50 -16.21
C THR A 599 2.94 22.73 -16.72
N ASN A 600 3.94 22.52 -17.56
CA ASN A 600 4.60 23.64 -18.25
C ASN A 600 3.72 24.08 -19.41
N GLY A 601 3.45 25.38 -19.49
CA GLY A 601 2.78 26.00 -20.63
C GLY A 601 3.72 26.23 -21.82
N PRO A 602 3.15 26.47 -23.01
CA PRO A 602 3.90 26.76 -24.24
C PRO A 602 4.55 28.15 -24.28
#